data_AF-A0A7S1G3D4-F1
#
_entry.id   AF-A0A7S1G3D4-F1
#
_cell.length_a   1.000
_cell.length_b   1.000
_cell.length_c   1.000
_cell.angle_alpha   90.00
_cell.angle_beta   90.00
_cell.angle_gamma   90.00
#
_symmetry.space_group_name_H-M   'P 1'
#
loop_
_entity.id
_entity.type
_entity.pdbx_description
1 polymer ?
#
loop_
_entity_poly.entity_id
_entity_poly.type
_entity_poly.pdbx_seq_one_letter_code
_entity_poly.pdbx_strand_id
1 'polypeptide(L)'
;KTLAFAVNGISQGVCFTGLDGPVYGAAGFYASDRQVSLLRMLTGEEAMAAFGASSSITMAVGDPVASAFWDTAGSSPSGLTFSDGGKLVKSETGSNTLAIMRVGFSEGVHVFEMLVDEDKDGDECTALGICTKPVAEHSYNCATSRMVRCYN
;
A
#
# COMPACT_ATOMS: atom_id res chain seq x y z
N LYS A 1 -13.32 -11.10 -1.78
CA LYS A 1 -11.88 -10.99 -1.45
C LYS A 1 -11.71 -10.41 -0.04
N THR A 2 -10.58 -10.67 0.62
CA THR A 2 -10.25 -10.16 1.96
C THR A 2 -8.92 -9.41 1.94
N LEU A 3 -8.74 -8.45 2.84
CA LEU A 3 -7.45 -7.79 3.09
C LEU A 3 -7.07 -8.02 4.56
N ALA A 4 -5.88 -8.54 4.76
CA ALA A 4 -5.26 -8.70 6.06
C ALA A 4 -3.97 -7.88 6.11
N PHE A 5 -3.61 -7.41 7.31
CA PHE A 5 -2.42 -6.60 7.52
C PHE A 5 -1.42 -7.36 8.39
N ALA A 6 -0.14 -7.16 8.11
CA ALA A 6 0.94 -7.40 9.05
C ALA A 6 1.69 -6.07 9.23
N VAL A 7 1.90 -5.66 10.47
CA VAL A 7 2.64 -4.44 10.82
C VAL A 7 3.92 -4.86 11.49
N ASN A 8 5.07 -4.49 10.91
CA ASN A 8 6.40 -4.87 11.41
C ASN A 8 6.53 -6.39 11.66
N GLY A 9 5.98 -7.20 10.75
CA GLY A 9 5.95 -8.67 10.84
C GLY A 9 4.88 -9.26 11.76
N ILE A 10 4.09 -8.43 12.46
CA ILE A 10 3.03 -8.87 13.37
C ILE A 10 1.67 -8.82 12.68
N SER A 11 1.03 -9.98 12.53
CA SER A 11 -0.31 -10.10 11.95
C SER A 11 -1.35 -9.34 12.76
N GLN A 12 -2.16 -8.55 12.07
CA GLN A 12 -3.35 -7.85 12.60
C GLN A 12 -4.65 -8.58 12.24
N GLY A 13 -4.54 -9.71 11.52
CA GLY A 13 -5.68 -10.46 11.01
C GLY A 13 -6.36 -9.79 9.80
N VAL A 14 -7.56 -10.27 9.48
CA VAL A 14 -8.37 -9.74 8.38
C VAL A 14 -9.05 -8.46 8.82
N CYS A 15 -8.67 -7.33 8.22
CA CYS A 15 -9.24 -6.02 8.51
C CYS A 15 -10.41 -5.67 7.60
N PHE A 16 -10.45 -6.22 6.38
CA PHE A 16 -11.53 -5.97 5.42
C PHE A 16 -11.98 -7.24 4.71
N THR A 17 -13.27 -7.34 4.45
CA THR A 17 -13.92 -8.45 3.72
C THR A 17 -14.84 -7.90 2.64
N GLY A 18 -15.37 -8.79 1.79
CA GLY A 18 -16.35 -8.40 0.76
C GLY A 18 -15.79 -7.46 -0.32
N LEU A 19 -14.48 -7.47 -0.54
CA LEU A 19 -13.86 -6.62 -1.56
C LEU A 19 -14.26 -7.11 -2.97
N ASP A 20 -14.74 -6.19 -3.80
CA ASP A 20 -15.23 -6.43 -5.15
C ASP A 20 -14.33 -5.77 -6.22
N GLY A 21 -14.33 -6.35 -7.42
CA GLY A 21 -13.49 -5.88 -8.54
C GLY A 21 -11.97 -6.05 -8.33
N PRO A 22 -11.15 -5.59 -9.27
CA PRO A 22 -9.70 -5.57 -9.10
C PRO A 22 -9.30 -4.59 -7.99
N VAL A 23 -8.42 -5.03 -7.08
CA VAL A 23 -7.89 -4.21 -5.98
C VAL A 23 -6.43 -3.86 -6.23
N TYR A 24 -6.02 -2.65 -5.89
CA TYR A 24 -4.66 -2.15 -6.08
C TYR A 24 -4.11 -1.75 -4.73
N GLY A 25 -2.88 -2.13 -4.40
CA GLY A 25 -2.22 -1.60 -3.20
C GLY A 25 -2.09 -0.08 -3.31
N ALA A 26 -2.24 0.62 -2.19
CA ALA A 26 -2.27 2.06 -2.19
C ALA A 26 -1.77 2.67 -0.87
N ALA A 27 -1.19 3.87 -0.99
CA ALA A 27 -0.76 4.72 0.11
C ALA A 27 -1.49 6.07 0.01
N GLY A 28 -2.24 6.41 1.06
CA GLY A 28 -2.93 7.68 1.20
C GLY A 28 -2.16 8.63 2.11
N PHE A 29 -2.16 9.90 1.75
CA PHE A 29 -1.56 10.96 2.56
C PHE A 29 -2.55 12.07 2.80
N TYR A 30 -2.50 12.68 3.98
CA TYR A 30 -3.30 13.85 4.34
C TYR A 30 -2.49 14.96 5.01
N ALA A 31 -1.18 14.98 4.74
CA ALA A 31 -0.25 16.08 4.98
C ALA A 31 0.93 16.01 3.99
N SER A 32 1.74 17.08 3.93
CA SER A 32 2.96 17.14 3.11
C SER A 32 4.15 16.50 3.83
N ASP A 33 5.18 16.17 3.07
CA ASP A 33 6.45 15.60 3.57
C ASP A 33 6.23 14.27 4.29
N ARG A 34 5.46 13.39 3.66
CA ARG A 34 5.32 11.98 4.01
C ARG A 34 5.90 11.13 2.89
N GLN A 35 6.54 10.02 3.25
CA GLN A 35 7.21 9.15 2.27
C GLN A 35 6.87 7.69 2.49
N VAL A 36 6.57 6.99 1.39
CA VAL A 36 6.33 5.55 1.39
C VAL A 36 7.07 4.89 0.24
N SER A 37 7.83 3.85 0.56
CA SER A 37 8.49 2.97 -0.39
C SER A 37 7.69 1.70 -0.60
N LEU A 38 7.58 1.29 -1.85
CA LEU A 38 7.06 0.00 -2.23
C LEU A 38 8.23 -0.99 -2.34
N LEU A 39 8.31 -1.91 -1.39
CA LEU A 39 9.48 -2.78 -1.25
C LEU A 39 9.41 -3.96 -2.22
N ARG A 40 8.28 -4.69 -2.23
CA ARG A 40 8.08 -5.86 -3.08
C ARG A 40 6.62 -6.27 -3.20
N MET A 41 6.37 -7.21 -4.11
CA MET A 41 5.11 -7.88 -4.33
C MET A 41 5.36 -9.38 -4.54
N LEU A 42 4.61 -10.25 -3.87
CA LEU A 42 4.60 -11.69 -4.05
C LEU A 42 3.23 -12.13 -4.58
N THR A 43 3.22 -13.20 -5.37
CA THR A 43 1.99 -13.76 -5.95
C THR A 43 1.99 -15.29 -5.84
N GLY A 44 0.80 -15.91 -5.85
CA GLY A 44 0.66 -17.36 -5.94
C GLY A 44 1.29 -18.11 -4.75
N GLU A 45 2.09 -19.14 -5.03
CA GLU A 45 2.68 -20.01 -3.99
C GLU A 45 3.61 -19.24 -3.04
N GLU A 46 4.37 -18.27 -3.53
CA GLU A 46 5.26 -17.44 -2.70
C GLU A 46 4.45 -16.58 -1.72
N ALA A 47 3.34 -16.00 -2.18
CA ALA A 47 2.44 -15.24 -1.33
C ALA A 47 1.74 -16.14 -0.29
N MET A 48 1.34 -17.35 -0.68
CA MET A 48 0.77 -18.34 0.23
C MET A 48 1.77 -18.78 1.30
N ALA A 49 3.04 -18.98 0.94
CA ALA A 49 4.10 -19.33 1.87
C ALA A 49 4.38 -18.18 2.86
N ALA A 50 4.48 -16.94 2.37
CA ALA A 50 4.70 -15.76 3.20
C ALA A 50 3.54 -15.50 4.18
N PHE A 51 2.29 -15.74 3.76
CA PHE A 51 1.11 -15.55 4.59
C PHE A 51 0.84 -16.73 5.54
N GLY A 52 1.14 -17.96 5.10
CA GLY A 52 0.92 -19.20 5.86
C GLY A 52 1.97 -19.50 6.93
N ALA A 53 3.15 -18.88 6.84
CA ALA A 53 4.19 -18.93 7.88
C ALA A 53 3.80 -18.06 9.09
N SER A 54 2.79 -18.53 9.83
CA SER A 54 2.40 -17.97 11.12
C SER A 54 3.56 -18.05 12.11
N SER A 55 3.79 -16.96 12.83
CA SER A 55 4.59 -16.76 14.06
C SER A 55 5.89 -15.97 14.00
N SER A 56 6.53 -15.76 12.85
CA SER A 56 7.66 -14.83 12.74
C SER A 56 8.09 -14.74 11.30
N ILE A 57 7.57 -13.75 10.58
CA ILE A 57 8.00 -13.49 9.21
C ILE A 57 9.40 -12.85 9.28
N THR A 58 10.45 -13.66 9.37
CA THR A 58 11.81 -13.20 9.10
C THR A 58 11.94 -13.06 7.59
N MET A 59 11.56 -11.88 7.12
CA MET A 59 11.59 -11.52 5.71
C MET A 59 13.04 -11.41 5.23
N ALA A 60 13.61 -12.50 4.72
CA ALA A 60 14.84 -12.41 3.95
C ALA A 60 14.60 -11.49 2.73
N VAL A 61 15.53 -10.58 2.50
CA VAL A 61 15.63 -9.74 1.30
C VAL A 61 15.98 -10.65 0.13
N GLY A 62 14.99 -11.39 -0.36
CA GLY A 62 15.08 -12.17 -1.59
C GLY A 62 14.77 -11.31 -2.80
N ASP A 63 15.37 -11.67 -3.94
CA ASP A 63 15.44 -10.91 -5.19
C ASP A 63 14.15 -10.15 -5.56
N PRO A 64 14.27 -8.92 -6.09
CA PRO A 64 13.11 -8.07 -6.38
C PRO A 64 12.21 -8.73 -7.43
N VAL A 65 11.00 -9.08 -7.04
CA VAL A 65 9.93 -9.39 -8.01
C VAL A 65 9.67 -8.09 -8.78
N ALA A 66 9.97 -8.13 -10.08
CA ALA A 66 10.21 -6.99 -10.96
C ALA A 66 9.00 -6.08 -11.27
N SER A 67 8.00 -5.95 -10.40
CA SER A 67 6.71 -5.33 -10.75
C SER A 67 6.08 -4.41 -9.69
N ALA A 68 6.69 -4.25 -8.52
CA ALA A 68 6.16 -3.36 -7.50
C ALA A 68 6.58 -1.90 -7.78
N PHE A 69 5.77 -1.20 -8.60
CA PHE A 69 5.93 0.23 -8.90
C PHE A 69 4.63 1.00 -8.64
N TRP A 70 4.76 2.28 -8.32
CA TRP A 70 3.65 3.21 -8.31
C TRP A 70 3.17 3.53 -9.74
N ASP A 71 1.85 3.66 -9.90
CA ASP A 71 1.16 4.09 -11.10
C ASP A 71 1.05 5.62 -11.10
N THR A 72 2.01 6.32 -11.69
CA THR A 72 1.99 7.79 -11.69
C THR A 72 0.77 8.37 -12.40
N ALA A 73 0.23 7.67 -13.41
CA ALA A 73 -0.95 8.10 -14.16
C ALA A 73 -2.27 7.73 -13.45
N GLY A 74 -2.29 6.63 -12.71
CA GLY A 74 -3.44 6.19 -11.93
C GLY A 74 -3.56 6.85 -10.55
N SER A 75 -2.47 7.38 -10.01
CA SER A 75 -2.42 8.08 -8.72
C SER A 75 -3.01 9.49 -8.81
N SER A 76 -3.06 10.21 -7.67
CA SER A 76 -3.44 11.62 -7.65
C SER A 76 -2.67 12.43 -8.71
N PRO A 77 -3.37 13.28 -9.49
CA PRO A 77 -2.76 13.99 -10.61
C PRO A 77 -1.80 15.11 -10.18
N SER A 78 -1.79 15.49 -8.91
CA SER A 78 -0.90 16.48 -8.32
C SER A 78 -0.67 16.21 -6.84
N GLY A 79 0.34 16.86 -6.25
CA GLY A 79 0.67 16.74 -4.83
C GLY A 79 1.48 15.49 -4.45
N LEU A 80 1.96 14.74 -5.45
CA LEU A 80 2.84 13.58 -5.27
C LEU A 80 4.10 13.72 -6.15
N THR A 81 5.26 13.40 -5.59
CA THR A 81 6.51 13.22 -6.33
C THR A 81 6.92 11.75 -6.26
N PHE A 82 7.27 11.16 -7.39
CA PHE A 82 7.74 9.78 -7.47
C PHE A 82 9.24 9.76 -7.79
N SER A 83 9.97 8.91 -7.08
CA SER A 83 11.43 8.76 -7.24
C SER A 83 11.85 7.31 -7.01
N ASP A 84 13.16 7.06 -6.90
CA ASP A 84 13.75 5.70 -6.79
C ASP A 84 13.24 4.72 -7.86
N GLY A 85 13.27 5.17 -9.13
CA GLY A 85 12.75 4.37 -10.25
C GLY A 85 11.25 4.06 -10.17
N GLY A 86 10.47 4.83 -9.43
CA GLY A 86 9.01 4.66 -9.26
C GLY A 86 8.61 3.80 -8.06
N LYS A 87 9.53 3.56 -7.12
CA LYS A 87 9.27 2.80 -5.89
C LYS A 87 9.02 3.68 -4.67
N LEU A 88 9.56 4.90 -4.66
CA LEU A 88 9.35 5.87 -3.60
C LEU A 88 8.31 6.90 -4.03
N VAL A 89 7.35 7.20 -3.16
CA VAL A 89 6.42 8.32 -3.33
C VAL A 89 6.52 9.27 -2.13
N LYS A 90 6.54 10.57 -2.43
CA LYS A 90 6.51 11.66 -1.46
C LYS A 90 5.27 12.52 -1.64
N SER A 91 4.57 12.85 -0.55
CA SER A 91 3.51 13.86 -0.57
C SER A 91 4.09 15.28 -0.52
N GLU A 92 3.57 16.18 -1.36
CA GLU A 92 4.03 17.57 -1.49
C GLU A 92 2.94 18.58 -1.06
N THR A 93 1.82 18.10 -0.54
CA THR A 93 0.65 18.93 -0.21
C THR A 93 0.00 18.51 1.10
N GLY A 94 -0.61 19.48 1.79
CA GLY A 94 -1.43 19.24 2.98
C GLY A 94 -2.80 18.62 2.69
N SER A 95 -3.19 18.52 1.41
CA SER A 95 -4.47 17.93 1.00
C SER A 95 -4.37 16.41 0.85
N ASN A 96 -5.52 15.74 0.84
CA ASN A 96 -5.60 14.31 0.56
C ASN A 96 -5.00 13.97 -0.82
N THR A 97 -4.06 13.02 -0.83
CA THR A 97 -3.50 12.43 -2.04
C THR A 97 -3.42 10.91 -1.91
N LEU A 98 -3.40 10.22 -3.04
CA LEU A 98 -3.41 8.77 -3.10
C LEU A 98 -2.42 8.27 -4.16
N ALA A 99 -1.41 7.52 -3.71
CA ALA A 99 -0.51 6.76 -4.56
C ALA A 99 -1.05 5.34 -4.75
N ILE A 100 -1.08 4.85 -5.98
CA ILE A 100 -1.69 3.57 -6.33
C ILE A 100 -0.65 2.70 -7.01
N MET A 101 -0.59 1.41 -6.67
CA MET A 101 0.28 0.45 -7.36
C MET A 101 -0.15 0.25 -8.81
N ARG A 102 0.83 0.05 -9.70
CA ARG A 102 0.62 -0.19 -11.14
C ARG A 102 -0.14 -1.47 -11.44
N VAL A 103 0.03 -2.49 -10.61
CA VAL A 103 -0.60 -3.80 -10.78
C VAL A 103 -1.71 -3.97 -9.75
N GLY A 104 -2.88 -4.40 -10.22
CA GLY A 104 -4.01 -4.77 -9.39
C GLY A 104 -4.27 -6.28 -9.41
N PHE A 105 -5.06 -6.75 -8.46
CA PHE A 105 -5.32 -8.15 -8.21
C PHE A 105 -6.82 -8.43 -8.26
N SER A 106 -7.21 -9.46 -9.01
CA SER A 106 -8.62 -9.85 -9.15
C SER A 106 -8.94 -11.19 -8.50
N GLU A 107 -7.94 -12.06 -8.37
CA GLU A 107 -8.03 -13.44 -7.91
C GLU A 107 -6.70 -13.89 -7.30
N GLY A 108 -6.69 -15.01 -6.57
CA GLY A 108 -5.49 -15.58 -5.95
C GLY A 108 -5.09 -14.91 -4.63
N VAL A 109 -3.92 -15.28 -4.13
CA VAL A 109 -3.30 -14.70 -2.94
C VAL A 109 -2.07 -13.90 -3.36
N HIS A 110 -2.01 -12.66 -2.87
CA HIS A 110 -0.98 -11.69 -3.19
C HIS A 110 -0.57 -10.98 -1.91
N VAL A 111 0.71 -10.67 -1.81
CA VAL A 111 1.28 -9.87 -0.72
C VAL A 111 2.02 -8.72 -1.35
N PHE A 112 1.80 -7.50 -0.86
CA PHE A 112 2.63 -6.36 -1.19
C PHE A 112 3.14 -5.74 0.10
N GLU A 113 4.38 -5.26 0.07
CA GLU A 113 5.06 -4.73 1.24
C GLU A 113 5.40 -3.27 1.01
N MET A 114 5.05 -2.43 1.97
CA MET A 114 5.29 -1.00 1.96
C MET A 114 6.02 -0.61 3.24
N LEU A 115 6.95 0.34 3.10
CA LEU A 115 7.66 0.96 4.21
C LEU A 115 7.22 2.42 4.31
N VAL A 116 6.83 2.86 5.50
CA VAL A 116 6.70 4.29 5.80
C VAL A 116 8.10 4.79 6.09
N ASP A 117 8.71 5.48 5.14
CA ASP A 117 10.08 5.99 5.26
C ASP A 117 10.12 7.26 6.12
N GLU A 118 9.13 8.14 5.96
CA GLU A 118 9.02 9.41 6.67
C GLU A 118 7.56 9.67 7.04
N ASP A 119 7.30 9.81 8.34
CA ASP A 119 6.08 10.37 8.91
C ASP A 119 6.45 11.20 10.16
N LYS A 120 5.52 12.01 10.66
CA LYS A 120 5.77 12.88 11.82
C LYS A 120 5.13 12.30 13.08
N ASP A 121 5.96 12.02 14.08
CA ASP A 121 5.52 11.57 15.39
C ASP A 121 4.53 12.57 16.02
N GLY A 122 3.34 12.09 16.39
CA GLY A 122 2.25 12.90 16.92
C GLY A 122 1.49 13.76 15.88
N ASP A 123 1.82 13.61 14.60
CA ASP A 123 1.16 14.24 13.45
C ASP A 123 1.11 13.24 12.28
N GLU A 124 0.84 11.97 12.57
CA GLU A 124 0.91 10.92 11.56
C GLU A 124 -0.17 11.13 10.50
N CYS A 125 0.29 11.22 9.26
CA CYS A 125 -0.56 11.60 8.14
C CYS A 125 -0.49 10.64 6.96
N THR A 126 -0.16 9.38 7.24
CA THR A 126 -0.09 8.29 6.26
C THR A 126 -1.12 7.21 6.56
N ALA A 127 -1.73 6.65 5.51
CA ALA A 127 -2.58 5.47 5.59
C ALA A 127 -2.20 4.46 4.50
N LEU A 128 -2.17 3.18 4.83
CA LEU A 128 -1.79 2.10 3.90
C LEU A 128 -2.94 1.13 3.71
N GLY A 129 -3.07 0.58 2.50
CA GLY A 129 -4.05 -0.47 2.22
C GLY A 129 -4.26 -0.67 0.74
N ILE A 130 -5.52 -0.68 0.32
CA ILE A 130 -5.91 -0.87 -1.08
C ILE A 130 -6.92 0.17 -1.54
N CYS A 131 -7.04 0.30 -2.86
CA CYS A 131 -8.16 0.97 -3.51
C CYS A 131 -8.71 0.17 -4.71
N THR A 132 -9.91 0.53 -5.17
CA THR A 132 -10.51 0.05 -6.42
C THR A 132 -10.54 1.16 -7.47
N LYS A 133 -10.49 0.78 -8.76
CA LYS A 133 -10.64 1.70 -9.90
C LYS A 133 -12.08 1.63 -10.45
N PRO A 134 -12.63 2.72 -11.03
CA PRO A 134 -12.01 4.04 -11.16
C PRO A 134 -11.98 4.79 -9.81
N VAL A 135 -10.91 5.57 -9.59
CA VAL A 135 -10.77 6.40 -8.39
C VAL A 135 -11.43 7.75 -8.64
N ALA A 136 -12.57 7.98 -7.99
CA ALA A 136 -13.27 9.26 -8.07
C ALA A 136 -12.73 10.27 -7.05
N GLU A 137 -12.21 9.79 -5.93
CA GLU A 137 -11.72 10.60 -4.81
C GLU A 137 -10.41 10.02 -4.27
N HIS A 138 -9.46 10.91 -3.95
CA HIS A 138 -8.11 10.53 -3.51
C HIS A 138 -7.92 10.62 -2.00
N SER A 139 -9.03 10.55 -1.25
CA SER A 139 -8.99 10.43 0.21
C SER A 139 -8.76 8.98 0.62
N TYR A 140 -7.98 8.74 1.67
CA TYR A 140 -7.83 7.41 2.26
C TYR A 140 -9.16 6.89 2.83
N ASN A 141 -10.09 7.79 3.14
CA ASN A 141 -11.42 7.51 3.67
C ASN A 141 -12.51 7.85 2.63
N CYS A 142 -12.37 7.32 1.42
CA CYS A 142 -13.41 7.40 0.39
C CYS A 142 -14.02 6.02 0.11
N ALA A 143 -15.11 5.99 -0.67
CA ALA A 143 -15.85 4.77 -0.98
C ALA A 143 -14.98 3.66 -1.63
N THR A 144 -13.97 4.05 -2.39
CA THR A 144 -13.07 3.13 -3.13
C THR A 144 -11.83 2.72 -2.34
N SER A 145 -11.61 3.25 -1.14
CA SER A 145 -10.40 3.00 -0.33
C SER A 145 -10.69 2.10 0.86
N ARG A 146 -9.76 1.19 1.18
CA ARG A 146 -9.78 0.35 2.38
C ARG A 146 -8.38 0.37 2.99
N MET A 147 -8.17 1.26 3.95
CA MET A 147 -6.86 1.60 4.47
C MET A 147 -6.87 1.67 6.00
N VAL A 148 -5.71 1.39 6.58
CA VAL A 148 -5.42 1.55 8.00
C VAL A 148 -4.51 2.77 8.15
N ARG A 149 -4.82 3.64 9.11
CA ARG A 149 -3.97 4.79 9.44
C ARG A 149 -2.73 4.31 10.19
N CYS A 150 -1.57 4.83 9.80
CA CYS A 150 -0.28 4.49 10.38
C CYS A 150 0.00 5.41 11.57
N TYR A 151 -0.61 5.11 12.71
CA TYR A 151 -0.19 5.72 13.98
C TYR A 151 1.03 4.99 14.51
N ASN A 152 2.05 5.73 14.92
CA ASN A 152 3.20 5.17 15.64
C ASN A 152 2.90 5.01 17.13
#